data_AF-A0A1J4UWX5-F1
#
_entry.id   AF-A0A1J4UWX5-F1
#
_cell.length_a   1.000
_cell.length_b   1.000
_cell.length_c   1.000
_cell.angle_alpha   90.00
_cell.angle_beta   90.00
_cell.angle_gamma   90.00
#
_symmetry.space_group_name_H-M   'P 1'
#
loop_
_entity.id
_entity.type
_entity.pdbx_description
1 polymer ?
#
loop_
_entity_poly.entity_id
_entity_poly.type
_entity_poly.pdbx_seq_one_letter_code
_entity_poly.pdbx_strand_id
1 'polypeptide(L)'
;MSVFSDALQLARKPEETFKKLLKQKFSWANVFTHVNAAVLVAFLVYLAGALSVIIVGGLTSQNPALFQELLVRVYGDSFKLVFILLGYNALLVLVSAFYELVVRLVGGSGGFQRQTLVLSRVFSAGALGFACVLLFNDLLHVLRSVTGFDAQLLFMITWLLGFVFFVLFAYAIYRALALIHSFGWVKGLAVFLSFFVLLFSLYHAYSIFQEYRLEQQELRVVVVGEPSYNFEYFIHTENMRLAGIMYAGKISPDFLMPGTLDSFDVVIVTGAEYCNRDALDALKQYLDDGGKMILVGNACTRVPEMEGAGWNVWGNGFDDYVPVRFVGTREINSTFRISKIDHPVVNGLTNFEFAGTIAVVELKKNYAGLGNLAFFSDNETDSWSVDAMPAIAEYHGCTPIDEHSCEGFRQIYYLSFDPGLASRELFLNILLTLKE
;
A
#
# COMPACT_ATOMS: atom_id res chain seq x y z
N MET A 1 32.61 26.96 -0.81
CA MET A 1 33.63 25.88 -0.70
C MET A 1 34.28 25.77 0.69
N SER A 2 34.45 26.83 1.50
CA SER A 2 35.10 26.71 2.82
C SER A 2 34.31 25.93 3.88
N VAL A 3 32.97 25.99 3.88
CA VAL A 3 32.13 25.40 4.94
C VAL A 3 32.20 23.86 4.99
N PHE A 4 32.16 23.20 3.83
CA PHE A 4 32.23 21.75 3.75
C PHE A 4 33.62 21.24 4.13
N SER A 5 34.66 21.93 3.66
CA SER A 5 36.06 21.73 4.09
C SER A 5 36.22 21.86 5.60
N ASP A 6 35.64 22.91 6.20
CA ASP A 6 35.74 23.17 7.62
C ASP A 6 34.97 22.14 8.46
N ALA A 7 33.80 21.68 7.99
CA ALA A 7 33.04 20.61 8.64
C ALA A 7 33.77 19.26 8.58
N LEU A 8 34.34 18.90 7.41
CA LEU A 8 35.15 17.69 7.25
C LEU A 8 36.45 17.75 8.08
N GLN A 9 37.08 18.92 8.16
CA GLN A 9 38.24 19.15 9.03
C GLN A 9 37.86 19.10 10.50
N LEU A 10 36.67 19.56 10.89
CA LEU A 10 36.16 19.42 12.26
C LEU A 10 36.03 17.94 12.65
N ALA A 11 35.57 17.09 11.72
CA ALA A 11 35.47 15.65 11.94
C ALA A 11 36.85 14.97 12.02
N ARG A 12 37.82 15.37 11.17
CA ARG A 12 39.17 14.78 11.12
C ARG A 12 40.12 15.26 12.23
N LYS A 13 40.10 16.56 12.54
CA LYS A 13 41.02 17.24 13.47
C LYS A 13 40.26 18.29 14.29
N PRO A 14 39.42 17.86 15.23
CA PRO A 14 38.49 18.74 15.93
C PRO A 14 39.19 19.85 16.70
N GLU A 15 40.25 19.57 17.47
CA GLU A 15 40.93 20.59 18.29
C GLU A 15 41.63 21.69 17.49
N GLU A 16 42.38 21.32 16.45
CA GLU A 16 43.11 22.30 15.61
C GLU A 16 42.13 23.20 14.84
N THR A 17 41.10 22.59 14.26
CA THR A 17 40.08 23.31 13.49
C THR A 17 39.25 24.21 14.41
N PHE A 18 38.91 23.74 15.62
CA PHE A 18 38.21 24.54 16.61
C PHE A 18 39.03 25.74 17.11
N LYS A 19 40.33 25.55 17.38
CA LYS A 19 41.25 26.67 17.71
C LYS A 19 41.36 27.68 16.58
N LYS A 20 41.36 27.23 15.32
CA LYS A 20 41.39 28.10 14.13
C LYS A 20 40.09 28.89 13.99
N LEU A 21 38.94 28.24 14.20
CA LEU A 21 37.61 28.86 14.18
C LEU A 21 37.41 29.87 15.32
N LEU A 22 37.91 29.57 16.51
CA LEU A 22 37.88 30.49 17.67
C LEU A 22 38.68 31.78 17.44
N LYS A 23 39.67 31.76 16.55
CA LYS A 23 40.49 32.92 16.18
C LYS A 23 39.87 33.80 15.08
N GLN A 24 38.83 33.35 14.38
CA GLN A 24 38.12 34.19 13.40
C GLN A 24 37.34 35.30 14.12
N LYS A 25 37.48 36.56 13.65
CA LYS A 25 36.63 37.67 14.11
C LYS A 25 35.17 37.36 13.76
N PHE A 26 34.30 37.40 14.77
CA PHE A 26 32.86 37.25 14.59
C PHE A 26 32.33 38.39 13.73
N SER A 27 31.54 38.05 12.72
CA SER A 27 30.90 39.00 11.82
C SER A 27 29.50 38.49 11.51
N TRP A 28 28.49 39.32 11.78
CA TRP A 28 27.11 39.05 11.40
C TRP A 28 26.96 38.85 9.89
N ALA A 29 27.77 39.56 9.08
CA ALA A 29 27.81 39.33 7.65
C ALA A 29 28.20 37.88 7.32
N ASN A 30 29.19 37.29 8.01
CA ASN A 30 29.55 35.89 7.80
C ASN A 30 28.43 34.92 8.22
N VAL A 31 27.73 35.19 9.33
CA VAL A 31 26.58 34.36 9.76
C VAL A 31 25.47 34.39 8.72
N PHE A 32 25.07 35.57 8.28
CA PHE A 32 24.08 35.72 7.22
C PHE A 32 24.52 35.08 5.90
N THR A 33 25.80 35.20 5.54
CA THR A 33 26.33 34.55 4.34
C THR A 33 26.25 33.02 4.43
N HIS A 34 26.48 32.44 5.61
CA HIS A 34 26.39 31.00 5.82
C HIS A 34 24.95 30.50 5.89
N VAL A 35 24.06 31.22 6.56
CA VAL A 35 22.62 30.92 6.59
C VAL A 35 22.04 31.03 5.18
N ASN A 36 22.34 32.11 4.46
CA ASN A 36 21.91 32.29 3.07
C ASN A 36 22.51 31.23 2.14
N ALA A 37 23.75 30.78 2.37
CA ALA A 37 24.33 29.68 1.61
C ALA A 37 23.63 28.35 1.91
N ALA A 38 23.28 28.06 3.16
CA ALA A 38 22.52 26.86 3.52
C ALA A 38 21.10 26.90 2.95
N VAL A 39 20.43 28.06 3.01
CA VAL A 39 19.12 28.31 2.40
C VAL A 39 19.19 28.13 0.89
N LEU A 40 20.22 28.69 0.24
CA LEU A 40 20.44 28.57 -1.20
C LEU A 40 20.69 27.10 -1.59
N VAL A 41 21.48 26.35 -0.83
CA VAL A 41 21.71 24.93 -1.14
C VAL A 41 20.46 24.11 -0.91
N ALA A 42 19.70 24.33 0.17
CA ALA A 42 18.42 23.67 0.39
C ALA A 42 17.42 23.97 -0.74
N PHE A 43 17.38 25.23 -1.20
CA PHE A 43 16.58 25.64 -2.35
C PHE A 43 17.04 24.99 -3.66
N LEU A 44 18.36 24.88 -3.90
CA LEU A 44 18.89 24.21 -5.09
C LEU A 44 18.64 22.70 -5.08
N VAL A 45 18.69 22.06 -3.91
CA VAL A 45 18.31 20.64 -3.71
C VAL A 45 16.83 20.44 -4.01
N TYR A 46 15.97 21.32 -3.51
CA TYR A 46 14.54 21.31 -3.83
C TYR A 46 14.29 21.52 -5.33
N LEU A 47 14.96 22.50 -5.94
CA LEU A 47 14.83 22.77 -7.37
C LEU A 47 15.27 21.57 -8.21
N ALA A 48 16.36 20.89 -7.82
CA ALA A 48 16.82 19.67 -8.46
C ALA A 48 15.79 18.54 -8.34
N GLY A 49 15.22 18.33 -7.15
CA GLY A 49 14.14 17.36 -6.91
C GLY A 49 12.89 17.63 -7.77
N ALA A 50 12.44 18.88 -7.79
CA ALA A 50 11.30 19.30 -8.62
C ALA A 50 11.58 19.15 -10.12
N LEU A 51 12.78 19.49 -10.58
CA LEU A 51 13.22 19.29 -11.96
C LEU A 51 13.26 17.79 -12.33
N SER A 52 13.74 16.92 -11.44
CA SER A 52 13.71 15.47 -11.69
C SER A 52 12.28 14.94 -11.82
N VAL A 53 11.32 15.43 -11.02
CA VAL A 53 9.91 15.04 -11.17
C VAL A 53 9.33 15.51 -12.50
N ILE A 54 9.65 16.73 -12.94
CA ILE A 54 9.19 17.25 -14.24
C ILE A 54 9.80 16.45 -15.40
N ILE A 55 11.09 16.11 -15.32
CA ILE A 55 11.78 15.31 -16.34
C ILE A 55 11.18 13.89 -16.39
N VAL A 56 10.93 13.26 -15.24
CA VAL A 56 10.30 11.93 -15.15
C VAL A 56 8.85 11.99 -15.64
N GLY A 57 8.08 13.01 -15.25
CA GLY A 57 6.70 13.23 -15.71
C GLY A 57 6.58 13.44 -17.21
N GLY A 58 7.57 14.09 -17.83
CA GLY A 58 7.67 14.21 -19.28
C GLY A 58 8.00 12.88 -19.99
N LEU A 59 8.66 11.96 -19.30
CA LEU A 59 8.98 10.61 -19.80
C LEU A 59 7.86 9.60 -19.55
N THR A 60 7.03 9.79 -18.52
CA THR A 60 5.94 8.87 -18.11
C THR A 60 4.55 9.35 -18.53
N SER A 61 4.39 9.88 -19.74
CA SER A 61 3.07 10.34 -20.25
C SER A 61 2.00 9.22 -20.35
N GLN A 62 2.38 7.97 -20.09
CA GLN A 62 1.50 6.80 -20.14
C GLN A 62 0.90 6.41 -18.78
N ASN A 63 1.34 6.97 -17.65
CA ASN A 63 0.79 6.62 -16.33
C ASN A 63 0.57 7.85 -15.43
N PRO A 64 -0.59 8.53 -15.56
CA PRO A 64 -0.89 9.76 -14.82
C PRO A 64 -1.01 9.57 -13.30
N ALA A 65 -1.32 8.36 -12.83
CA ALA A 65 -1.40 8.05 -11.40
C ALA A 65 -0.03 8.11 -10.72
N LEU A 66 0.99 7.50 -11.34
CA LEU A 66 2.38 7.52 -10.86
C LEU A 66 2.93 8.96 -10.77
N PHE A 67 2.60 9.80 -11.75
CA PHE A 67 3.01 11.20 -11.77
C PHE A 67 2.37 12.01 -10.63
N GLN A 68 1.09 11.77 -10.34
CA GLN A 68 0.37 12.42 -9.24
C GLN A 68 0.96 12.04 -7.88
N GLU A 69 1.29 10.77 -7.67
CA GLU A 69 1.92 10.27 -6.44
C GLU A 69 3.31 10.91 -6.21
N LEU A 70 4.15 10.95 -7.26
CA LEU A 70 5.46 11.62 -7.22
C LEU A 70 5.34 13.12 -6.93
N LEU A 71 4.34 13.79 -7.51
CA LEU A 71 4.04 15.20 -7.26
C LEU A 71 3.66 15.45 -5.81
N VAL A 72 2.70 14.69 -5.28
CA VAL A 72 2.24 14.83 -3.89
C VAL A 72 3.38 14.61 -2.91
N ARG A 73 4.28 13.66 -3.17
CA ARG A 73 5.39 13.36 -2.28
C ARG A 73 6.48 14.45 -2.29
N VAL A 74 6.88 14.91 -3.48
CA VAL A 74 7.95 15.92 -3.61
C VAL A 74 7.47 17.31 -3.21
N TYR A 75 6.24 17.70 -3.57
CA TYR A 75 5.66 19.00 -3.19
C TYR A 75 5.00 18.99 -1.82
N GLY A 76 4.66 17.83 -1.26
CA GLY A 76 4.06 17.69 0.06
C GLY A 76 5.11 17.58 1.16
N ASP A 77 5.78 16.44 1.24
CA ASP A 77 6.55 16.07 2.43
C ASP A 77 7.95 16.69 2.42
N SER A 78 8.65 16.63 1.29
CA SER A 78 9.98 17.24 1.12
C SER A 78 9.91 18.77 1.24
N PHE A 79 8.87 19.40 0.70
CA PHE A 79 8.64 20.84 0.80
C PHE A 79 8.39 21.32 2.23
N LYS A 80 7.47 20.66 2.95
CA LYS A 80 7.16 20.99 4.35
C LYS A 80 8.40 20.87 5.23
N LEU A 81 9.21 19.83 5.01
CA LEU A 81 10.39 19.57 5.81
C LEU A 81 11.52 20.60 5.58
N VAL A 82 11.75 21.01 4.34
CA VAL A 82 12.71 22.10 4.01
C VAL A 82 12.28 23.40 4.68
N PHE A 83 10.99 23.74 4.64
CA PHE A 83 10.47 24.94 5.32
C PHE A 83 10.59 24.86 6.84
N ILE A 84 10.37 23.69 7.43
CA ILE A 84 10.58 23.47 8.87
C ILE A 84 12.05 23.69 9.24
N LEU A 85 13.00 23.14 8.47
CA LEU A 85 14.44 23.33 8.70
C LEU A 85 14.89 24.79 8.53
N LEU A 86 14.33 25.49 7.54
CA LEU A 86 14.54 26.93 7.35
C LEU A 86 13.97 27.74 8.51
N GLY A 87 12.77 27.40 8.99
CA GLY A 87 12.12 28.02 10.14
C GLY A 87 12.93 27.84 11.43
N TYR A 88 13.44 26.64 11.68
CA TYR A 88 14.31 26.37 12.84
C TYR A 88 15.63 27.16 12.76
N ASN A 89 16.26 27.24 11.60
CA ASN A 89 17.49 28.04 11.43
C ASN A 89 17.21 29.54 11.63
N ALA A 90 16.11 30.06 11.08
CA ALA A 90 15.70 31.46 11.28
C ALA A 90 15.42 31.77 12.76
N LEU A 91 14.73 30.86 13.46
CA LEU A 91 14.48 30.97 14.90
C LEU A 91 15.78 30.97 15.69
N LEU A 92 16.73 30.09 15.36
CA LEU A 92 18.03 30.02 16.03
C LEU A 92 18.81 31.33 15.85
N VAL A 93 18.77 31.93 14.66
CA VAL A 93 19.38 33.24 14.38
C VAL A 93 18.68 34.35 15.18
N LEU A 94 17.35 34.35 15.26
CA LEU A 94 16.58 35.31 16.03
C LEU A 94 16.88 35.23 17.53
N VAL A 95 16.89 34.02 18.11
CA VAL A 95 17.26 33.79 19.51
C VAL A 95 18.69 34.27 19.79
N SER A 96 19.59 34.04 18.83
CA SER A 96 20.98 34.49 18.90
C SER A 96 21.11 36.01 18.89
N ALA A 97 20.38 36.69 18.01
CA ALA A 97 20.38 38.15 17.89
C ALA A 97 19.75 38.81 19.14
N PHE A 98 18.65 38.25 19.64
CA PHE A 98 17.99 38.73 20.86
C PHE A 98 18.92 38.59 22.08
N TYR A 99 19.61 37.47 22.22
CA TYR A 99 20.56 37.29 23.31
C TYR A 99 21.77 38.23 23.20
N GLU A 100 22.28 38.50 21.99
CA GLU A 100 23.34 39.49 21.79
C GLU A 100 22.91 40.90 22.25
N LEU A 101 21.67 41.28 21.98
CA LEU A 101 21.09 42.53 22.47
C LEU A 101 21.14 42.58 24.00
N VAL A 102 20.70 41.52 24.67
CA VAL A 102 20.70 41.40 26.13
C VAL A 102 22.12 41.41 26.71
N VAL A 103 23.06 40.70 26.11
CA VAL A 103 24.46 40.67 26.58
C VAL A 103 25.13 42.04 26.45
N ARG A 104 24.88 42.77 25.36
CA ARG A 104 25.37 44.15 25.20
C ARG A 104 24.80 45.10 26.24
N LEU A 105 23.53 44.91 26.61
CA LEU A 105 22.88 45.70 27.66
C LEU A 105 23.42 45.38 29.05
N VAL A 106 23.87 44.14 29.31
CA VAL A 106 24.31 43.67 30.63
C VAL A 106 25.85 43.65 30.77
N GLY A 107 26.62 43.98 29.73
CA GLY A 107 28.08 44.03 29.77
C GLY A 107 28.78 42.66 29.81
N GLY A 108 28.12 41.61 29.31
CA GLY A 108 28.65 40.24 29.37
C GLY A 108 29.77 39.94 28.36
N SER A 109 30.70 39.05 28.74
CA SER A 109 31.85 38.66 27.90
C SER A 109 31.42 37.81 26.68
N GLY A 110 32.05 38.06 25.52
CA GLY A 110 31.70 37.51 24.19
C GLY A 110 31.86 35.99 23.97
N GLY A 111 31.90 35.19 25.03
CA GLY A 111 31.98 33.72 24.95
C GLY A 111 30.75 33.09 24.29
N PHE A 112 29.55 33.62 24.57
CA PHE A 112 28.30 33.11 23.99
C PHE A 112 28.24 33.34 22.47
N GLN A 113 28.67 34.50 21.97
CA GLN A 113 28.73 34.80 20.52
C GLN A 113 29.52 33.75 19.72
N ARG A 114 30.69 33.34 20.24
CA ARG A 114 31.51 32.32 19.58
C ARG A 114 30.85 30.94 19.64
N GLN A 115 30.14 30.63 20.71
CA GLN A 115 29.43 29.36 20.89
C GLN A 115 28.22 29.26 19.95
N THR A 116 27.47 30.34 19.81
CA THR A 116 26.34 30.43 18.89
C THR A 116 26.79 30.30 17.43
N LEU A 117 27.93 30.89 17.07
CA LEU A 117 28.54 30.72 15.75
C LEU A 117 28.92 29.26 15.48
N VAL A 118 29.47 28.57 16.48
CA VAL A 118 29.82 27.14 16.36
C VAL A 118 28.55 26.30 16.22
N LEU A 119 27.54 26.54 17.06
CA LEU A 119 26.28 25.78 17.03
C LEU A 119 25.58 25.96 15.69
N SER A 120 25.49 27.19 15.16
CA SER A 120 24.85 27.45 13.87
C SER A 120 25.59 26.77 12.72
N ARG A 121 26.93 26.71 12.76
CA ARG A 121 27.73 25.98 11.76
C ARG A 121 27.54 24.47 11.85
N VAL A 122 27.46 23.91 13.06
CA VAL A 122 27.17 22.48 13.26
C VAL A 122 25.78 22.15 12.75
N PHE A 123 24.75 22.92 13.13
CA PHE A 123 23.39 22.75 12.65
C PHE A 123 23.27 22.90 11.13
N SER A 124 23.96 23.89 10.53
CA SER A 124 23.99 24.07 9.08
C SER A 124 24.64 22.89 8.36
N ALA A 125 25.72 22.33 8.90
CA ALA A 125 26.36 21.15 8.34
C ALA A 125 25.49 19.89 8.47
N GLY A 126 24.78 19.73 9.59
CA GLY A 126 23.81 18.65 9.80
C GLY A 126 22.63 18.74 8.85
N ALA A 127 22.05 19.93 8.71
CA ALA A 127 20.95 20.19 7.78
C ALA A 127 21.36 19.90 6.33
N LEU A 128 22.59 20.26 5.94
CA LEU A 128 23.13 19.95 4.61
C LEU A 128 23.30 18.44 4.39
N GLY A 129 23.87 17.72 5.36
CA GLY A 129 24.02 16.27 5.28
C GLY A 129 22.67 15.56 5.16
N PHE A 130 21.68 16.01 5.93
CA PHE A 130 20.32 15.47 5.86
C PHE A 130 19.62 15.78 4.53
N ALA A 131 19.78 17.00 4.00
CA ALA A 131 19.29 17.35 2.68
C ALA A 131 19.92 16.49 1.56
N CYS A 132 21.21 16.15 1.67
CA CYS A 132 21.86 15.22 0.75
C CYS A 132 21.28 13.80 0.84
N VAL A 133 20.96 13.32 2.06
CA VAL A 133 20.31 12.00 2.25
C VAL A 133 18.91 11.97 1.62
N LEU A 134 18.13 13.04 1.77
CA LEU A 134 16.82 13.16 1.13
C LEU A 134 16.92 13.21 -0.39
N LEU A 135 17.85 14.00 -0.93
CA LEU A 135 18.10 14.03 -2.38
C LEU A 135 18.51 12.64 -2.89
N PHE A 136 19.33 11.92 -2.14
CA PHE A 136 19.71 10.56 -2.50
C PHE A 136 18.50 9.62 -2.46
N ASN A 137 17.64 9.71 -1.44
CA ASN A 137 16.39 8.96 -1.34
C ASN A 137 15.45 9.21 -2.54
N ASP A 138 15.28 10.47 -2.93
CA ASP A 138 14.43 10.86 -4.06
C ASP A 138 15.01 10.34 -5.38
N LEU A 139 16.33 10.44 -5.57
CA LEU A 139 17.04 9.94 -6.75
C LEU A 139 16.92 8.42 -6.87
N LEU A 140 16.97 7.71 -5.74
CA LEU A 140 16.80 6.28 -5.65
C LEU A 140 15.36 5.83 -5.98
N HIS A 141 14.35 6.60 -5.55
CA HIS A 141 12.96 6.36 -5.93
C HIS A 141 12.71 6.58 -7.43
N VAL A 142 13.33 7.60 -8.03
CA VAL A 142 13.33 7.78 -9.49
C VAL A 142 14.02 6.62 -10.19
N LEU A 143 15.14 6.13 -9.65
CA LEU A 143 15.82 4.95 -10.22
C LEU A 143 14.93 3.71 -10.16
N ARG A 144 14.19 3.50 -9.06
CA ARG A 144 13.20 2.42 -8.93
C ARG A 144 12.15 2.49 -10.03
N SER A 145 11.53 3.64 -10.25
CA SER A 145 10.45 3.78 -11.23
C SER A 145 10.92 3.54 -12.67
N VAL A 146 12.20 3.80 -12.96
CA VAL A 146 12.77 3.61 -14.29
C VAL A 146 13.34 2.21 -14.51
N THR A 147 13.90 1.57 -13.47
CA THR A 147 14.68 0.32 -13.62
C THR A 147 14.03 -0.93 -13.05
N GLY A 148 12.94 -0.79 -12.27
CA GLY A 148 12.29 -1.93 -11.60
C GLY A 148 13.12 -2.56 -10.47
N PHE A 149 14.15 -1.87 -9.99
CA PHE A 149 15.03 -2.38 -8.93
C PHE A 149 14.28 -2.62 -7.62
N ASP A 150 14.63 -3.71 -6.93
CA ASP A 150 13.97 -4.17 -5.70
C ASP A 150 14.02 -3.10 -4.59
N ALA A 151 12.83 -2.71 -4.12
CA ALA A 151 12.62 -1.63 -3.16
C ALA A 151 13.23 -1.93 -1.79
N GLN A 152 13.36 -3.20 -1.40
CA GLN A 152 13.85 -3.57 -0.08
C GLN A 152 15.33 -3.26 0.10
N LEU A 153 16.17 -3.57 -0.88
CA LEU A 153 17.63 -3.35 -0.80
C LEU A 153 17.95 -1.86 -0.76
N LEU A 154 17.29 -1.08 -1.62
CA LEU A 154 17.47 0.37 -1.70
C LEU A 154 17.04 1.07 -0.42
N PHE A 155 15.89 0.70 0.14
CA PHE A 155 15.39 1.25 1.40
C PHE A 155 16.35 0.98 2.55
N MET A 156 16.89 -0.24 2.62
CA MET A 156 17.86 -0.63 3.65
C MET A 156 19.13 0.23 3.56
N ILE A 157 19.63 0.50 2.35
CA ILE A 157 20.82 1.35 2.13
C ILE A 157 20.56 2.79 2.57
N THR A 158 19.42 3.38 2.20
CA THR A 158 19.08 4.76 2.58
C THR A 158 18.92 4.92 4.08
N TRP A 159 18.28 3.95 4.74
CA TRP A 159 18.15 3.94 6.20
C TRP A 159 19.50 3.82 6.91
N LEU A 160 20.37 2.94 6.42
CA LEU A 160 21.70 2.73 6.99
C LEU A 160 22.57 3.98 6.83
N LEU A 161 22.51 4.65 5.68
CA LEU A 161 23.18 5.94 5.45
C LEU A 161 22.61 7.04 6.33
N GLY A 162 21.28 7.16 6.44
CA GLY A 162 20.62 8.14 7.31
C GLY A 162 20.99 7.94 8.78
N PHE A 163 21.03 6.70 9.25
CA PHE A 163 21.45 6.36 10.61
C PHE A 163 22.93 6.69 10.85
N VAL A 164 23.82 6.35 9.93
CA VAL A 164 25.25 6.71 10.03
C VAL A 164 25.42 8.23 10.11
N PHE A 165 24.72 9.00 9.28
CA PHE A 165 24.75 10.46 9.35
C PHE A 165 24.21 11.00 10.66
N PHE A 166 23.12 10.44 11.19
CA PHE A 166 22.57 10.82 12.48
C PHE A 166 23.57 10.58 13.62
N VAL A 167 24.22 9.41 13.66
CA VAL A 167 25.24 9.07 14.66
C VAL A 167 26.43 10.02 14.57
N LEU A 168 26.91 10.32 13.36
CA LEU A 168 28.00 11.28 13.15
C LEU A 168 27.62 12.69 13.60
N PHE A 169 26.39 13.12 13.33
CA PHE A 169 25.88 14.42 13.75
C PHE A 169 25.75 14.53 15.28
N ALA A 170 25.16 13.51 15.92
CA ALA A 170 25.05 13.43 17.37
C ALA A 170 26.44 13.43 18.03
N TYR A 171 27.40 12.69 17.46
CA TYR A 171 28.78 12.68 17.93
C TYR A 171 29.47 14.04 17.78
N ALA A 172 29.25 14.74 16.66
CA ALA A 172 29.80 16.08 16.44
C ALA A 172 29.23 17.09 17.46
N ILE A 173 27.92 17.03 17.75
CA ILE A 173 27.28 17.83 18.80
C ILE A 173 27.90 17.50 20.17
N TYR A 174 27.98 16.21 20.51
CA TYR A 174 28.56 15.77 21.78
C TYR A 174 30.00 16.26 21.95
N ARG A 175 30.85 16.12 20.92
CA ARG A 175 32.25 16.62 20.93
C ARG A 175 32.31 18.13 21.07
N ALA A 176 31.47 18.87 20.36
CA ALA A 176 31.40 20.33 20.48
C ALA A 176 31.00 20.75 21.91
N LEU A 177 30.10 20.02 22.55
CA LEU A 177 29.68 20.24 23.94
C LEU A 177 30.74 19.81 24.97
N ALA A 178 31.49 18.74 24.70
CA ALA A 178 32.56 18.24 25.57
C ALA A 178 33.73 19.23 25.65
N LEU A 179 34.02 19.95 24.57
CA LEU A 179 35.05 21.01 24.51
C LEU A 179 34.65 22.29 25.27
N ILE A 180 33.38 22.43 25.68
CA ILE A 180 32.87 23.59 26.41
C ILE A 180 32.69 23.19 27.88
N HIS A 181 33.72 23.42 28.70
CA HIS A 181 33.79 22.96 30.09
C HIS A 181 32.76 23.61 31.06
N SER A 182 32.03 24.66 30.67
CA SER A 182 31.35 25.54 31.63
C SER A 182 29.81 25.48 31.70
N PHE A 183 29.11 24.55 31.01
CA PHE A 183 27.65 24.61 30.98
C PHE A 183 26.92 23.26 31.05
N GLY A 184 26.39 22.95 32.24
CA GLY A 184 25.52 21.80 32.47
C GLY A 184 24.18 21.89 31.73
N TRP A 185 23.62 23.09 31.52
CA TRP A 185 22.30 23.25 30.89
C TRP A 185 22.30 22.93 29.39
N VAL A 186 23.36 23.27 28.65
CA VAL A 186 23.46 22.95 27.20
C VAL A 186 23.63 21.44 26.99
N LYS A 187 24.38 20.78 27.88
CA LYS A 187 24.48 19.31 27.91
C LYS A 187 23.11 18.69 28.21
N GLY A 188 22.36 19.25 29.17
CA GLY A 188 20.98 18.85 29.47
C GLY A 188 20.03 19.02 28.30
N LEU A 189 20.09 20.18 27.61
CA LEU A 189 19.25 20.48 26.45
C LEU A 189 19.57 19.56 25.25
N ALA A 190 20.84 19.25 25.03
CA ALA A 190 21.24 18.34 23.95
C ALA A 190 20.79 16.90 24.21
N VAL A 191 20.90 16.41 25.46
CA VAL A 191 20.35 15.10 25.86
C VAL A 191 18.83 15.09 25.70
N PHE A 192 18.16 16.16 26.14
CA PHE A 192 16.70 16.29 25.99
C PHE A 192 16.25 16.32 24.52
N LEU A 193 16.95 17.07 23.66
CA LEU A 193 16.68 17.11 22.21
C LEU A 193 16.96 15.77 21.53
N SER A 194 18.02 15.07 21.93
CA SER A 194 18.33 13.74 21.38
C SER A 194 17.23 12.72 21.69
N PHE A 195 16.60 12.81 22.87
CA PHE A 195 15.45 11.99 23.24
C PHE A 195 14.21 12.32 22.41
N PHE A 196 13.94 13.60 22.15
CA PHE A 196 12.85 14.03 21.27
C PHE A 196 13.03 13.57 19.83
N VAL A 197 14.26 13.64 19.29
CA VAL A 197 14.55 13.16 17.93
C VAL A 197 14.42 11.64 17.83
N LEU A 198 14.83 10.90 18.87
CA LEU A 198 14.62 9.45 18.94
C LEU A 198 13.12 9.10 18.94
N LEU A 199 12.32 9.75 19.79
CA LEU A 199 10.88 9.55 19.86
C LEU A 199 10.17 9.89 18.55
N PHE A 200 10.56 10.99 17.91
CA PHE A 200 10.03 11.38 16.60
C PHE A 200 10.37 10.33 15.53
N SER A 201 11.61 9.84 15.52
CA SER A 201 12.05 8.80 14.57
C SER A 201 11.33 7.47 14.80
N LEU A 202 11.10 7.08 16.07
CA LEU A 202 10.34 5.88 16.43
C LEU A 202 8.86 6.01 16.06
N TYR A 203 8.25 7.18 16.30
CA TYR A 203 6.87 7.45 15.90
C TYR A 203 6.70 7.39 14.38
N HIS A 204 7.63 7.95 13.61
CA HIS A 204 7.58 7.88 12.15
C HIS A 204 7.82 6.47 11.63
N ALA A 205 8.76 5.71 12.22
CA ALA A 205 8.95 4.31 11.87
C ALA A 205 7.68 3.48 12.16
N TYR A 206 6.99 3.77 13.27
CA TYR A 206 5.72 3.15 13.61
C TYR A 206 4.59 3.54 12.64
N SER A 207 4.47 4.82 12.26
CA SER A 207 3.43 5.27 11.32
C SER A 207 3.61 4.62 9.95
N ILE A 208 4.85 4.56 9.46
CA ILE A 208 5.19 3.92 8.18
C ILE A 208 4.97 2.42 8.27
N PHE A 209 5.35 1.76 9.37
CA PHE A 209 5.06 0.33 9.57
C PHE A 209 3.55 0.03 9.57
N GLN A 210 2.73 0.92 10.14
CA GLN A 210 1.28 0.80 10.09
C GLN A 210 0.73 1.01 8.67
N GLU A 211 1.29 1.96 7.92
CA GLU A 211 0.93 2.21 6.52
C GLU A 211 1.30 1.01 5.61
N TYR A 212 2.48 0.40 5.80
CA TYR A 212 2.88 -0.84 5.12
C TYR A 212 2.07 -2.07 5.52
N ARG A 213 1.56 -2.13 6.76
CA ARG A 213 0.64 -3.20 7.18
C ARG A 213 -0.76 -3.01 6.58
N LEU A 214 -1.09 -1.78 6.16
CA LEU A 214 -2.35 -1.39 5.53
C LEU A 214 -2.27 -1.34 4.00
N GLU A 215 -1.09 -1.37 3.38
CA GLU A 215 -0.86 -1.94 2.03
C GLU A 215 -1.12 -3.46 2.06
N GLN A 216 -2.30 -3.85 2.52
CA GLN A 216 -2.88 -5.10 2.08
C GLN A 216 -3.00 -4.98 0.57
N GLN A 217 -2.47 -5.93 -0.20
CA GLN A 217 -2.75 -6.03 -1.63
C GLN A 217 -4.25 -5.82 -1.83
N GLU A 218 -4.63 -4.73 -2.49
CA GLU A 218 -6.03 -4.45 -2.75
C GLU A 218 -6.54 -5.51 -3.72
N LEU A 219 -7.57 -6.25 -3.31
CA LEU A 219 -8.23 -7.23 -4.17
C LEU A 219 -9.20 -6.48 -5.08
N ARG A 220 -8.86 -6.32 -6.35
CA ARG A 220 -9.72 -5.63 -7.32
C ARG A 220 -10.79 -6.59 -7.81
N VAL A 221 -12.04 -6.26 -7.51
CA VAL A 221 -13.21 -7.09 -7.80
C VAL A 221 -14.09 -6.38 -8.82
N VAL A 222 -14.51 -7.09 -9.86
CA VAL A 222 -15.50 -6.62 -10.82
C VAL A 222 -16.70 -7.56 -10.87
N VAL A 223 -17.88 -7.01 -11.13
CA VAL A 223 -19.09 -7.80 -11.37
C VAL A 223 -19.40 -7.83 -12.86
N VAL A 224 -19.69 -9.01 -13.40
CA VAL A 224 -20.25 -9.20 -14.75
C VAL A 224 -21.73 -9.56 -14.61
N GLY A 225 -22.60 -8.72 -15.17
CA GLY A 225 -24.05 -8.83 -15.06
C GLY A 225 -24.70 -7.79 -14.12
N GLU A 226 -25.88 -8.14 -13.59
CA GLU A 226 -26.74 -7.22 -12.84
C GLU A 226 -26.92 -7.72 -11.40
N PRO A 227 -26.03 -7.36 -10.46
CA PRO A 227 -26.15 -7.79 -9.07
C PRO A 227 -27.44 -7.25 -8.44
N SER A 228 -27.99 -7.95 -7.45
CA SER A 228 -29.12 -7.42 -6.69
C SER A 228 -28.73 -6.19 -5.89
N TYR A 229 -29.74 -5.42 -5.47
CA TYR A 229 -29.54 -4.26 -4.61
C TYR A 229 -28.78 -4.61 -3.32
N ASN A 230 -29.09 -5.74 -2.67
CA ASN A 230 -28.42 -6.12 -1.43
C ASN A 230 -26.97 -6.54 -1.67
N PHE A 231 -26.70 -7.23 -2.78
CA PHE A 231 -25.35 -7.58 -3.19
C PHE A 231 -24.50 -6.31 -3.41
N GLU A 232 -25.03 -5.38 -4.22
CA GLU A 232 -24.35 -4.12 -4.54
C GLU A 232 -24.15 -3.27 -3.28
N TYR A 233 -25.14 -3.23 -2.40
CA TYR A 233 -25.01 -2.57 -1.10
C TYR A 233 -23.87 -3.18 -0.26
N PHE A 234 -23.78 -4.51 -0.17
CA PHE A 234 -22.75 -5.19 0.64
C PHE A 234 -21.33 -4.96 0.12
N ILE A 235 -21.12 -5.05 -1.19
CA ILE A 235 -19.77 -4.90 -1.76
C ILE A 235 -19.23 -3.47 -1.61
N HIS A 236 -20.11 -2.48 -1.46
CA HIS A 236 -19.77 -1.08 -1.19
C HIS A 236 -19.57 -0.73 0.30
N THR A 237 -19.77 -1.68 1.22
CA THR A 237 -19.67 -1.39 2.66
C THR A 237 -18.25 -1.05 3.10
N GLU A 238 -18.14 -0.24 4.16
CA GLU A 238 -16.85 0.13 4.76
C GLU A 238 -16.03 -1.10 5.19
N ASN A 239 -16.69 -2.18 5.64
CA ASN A 239 -16.02 -3.42 6.02
C ASN A 239 -15.27 -4.07 4.85
N MET A 240 -15.84 -4.06 3.64
CA MET A 240 -15.17 -4.58 2.44
C MET A 240 -13.92 -3.74 2.12
N ARG A 241 -14.05 -2.40 2.18
CA ARG A 241 -12.93 -1.50 1.95
C ARG A 241 -11.81 -1.67 2.99
N LEU A 242 -12.16 -1.79 4.26
CA LEU A 242 -11.19 -2.03 5.35
C LEU A 242 -10.51 -3.41 5.24
N ALA A 243 -11.16 -4.38 4.62
CA ALA A 243 -10.59 -5.67 4.25
C ALA A 243 -9.71 -5.62 2.99
N GLY A 244 -9.53 -4.44 2.39
CA GLY A 244 -8.77 -4.22 1.17
C GLY A 244 -9.43 -4.86 -0.05
N ILE A 245 -10.77 -4.83 -0.13
CA ILE A 245 -11.54 -5.25 -1.31
C ILE A 245 -11.97 -3.99 -2.05
N MET A 246 -11.53 -3.87 -3.31
CA MET A 246 -11.77 -2.72 -4.17
C MET A 246 -12.75 -3.09 -5.27
N TYR A 247 -14.01 -2.71 -5.10
CA TYR A 247 -15.04 -2.93 -6.10
C TYR A 247 -14.91 -1.91 -7.25
N ALA A 248 -14.59 -2.40 -8.44
CA ALA A 248 -14.39 -1.59 -9.64
C ALA A 248 -15.69 -1.24 -10.38
N GLY A 249 -16.82 -1.82 -9.96
CA GLY A 249 -18.13 -1.65 -10.58
C GLY A 249 -18.60 -2.90 -11.32
N LYS A 250 -19.63 -2.71 -12.16
CA LYS A 250 -20.23 -3.77 -12.96
C LYS A 250 -20.05 -3.54 -14.46
N ILE A 251 -19.92 -4.63 -15.20
CA ILE A 251 -19.79 -4.68 -16.65
C ILE A 251 -20.98 -5.49 -17.19
N SER A 252 -21.71 -4.94 -18.16
CA SER A 252 -22.74 -5.72 -18.86
C SER A 252 -22.05 -6.82 -19.69
N PRO A 253 -22.56 -8.07 -19.68
CA PRO A 253 -22.05 -9.14 -20.53
C PRO A 253 -21.95 -8.74 -22.01
N ASP A 254 -22.85 -7.87 -22.49
CA ASP A 254 -22.85 -7.41 -23.89
C ASP A 254 -21.59 -6.62 -24.29
N PHE A 255 -20.86 -6.06 -23.34
CA PHE A 255 -19.63 -5.30 -23.57
C PHE A 255 -18.37 -6.08 -23.18
N LEU A 256 -18.51 -7.34 -22.80
CA LEU A 256 -17.39 -8.14 -22.34
C LEU A 256 -16.64 -8.74 -23.53
N MET A 257 -15.37 -8.35 -23.69
CA MET A 257 -14.48 -8.85 -24.74
C MET A 257 -13.22 -9.49 -24.12
N PRO A 258 -12.57 -10.44 -24.83
CA PRO A 258 -11.22 -10.92 -24.51
C PRO A 258 -10.25 -9.81 -24.05
N GLY A 259 -9.57 -10.00 -22.93
CA GLY A 259 -8.65 -9.01 -22.33
C GLY A 259 -9.31 -7.94 -21.44
N THR A 260 -10.64 -7.86 -21.40
CA THR A 260 -11.37 -6.87 -20.55
C THR A 260 -11.16 -7.14 -19.06
N LEU A 261 -10.92 -8.40 -18.69
CA LEU A 261 -10.89 -8.84 -17.30
C LEU A 261 -9.48 -8.87 -16.68
N ASP A 262 -8.43 -8.63 -17.48
CA ASP A 262 -7.02 -8.80 -17.11
C ASP A 262 -6.57 -7.87 -15.97
N SER A 263 -7.28 -6.76 -15.76
CA SER A 263 -7.00 -5.82 -14.68
C SER A 263 -7.67 -6.17 -13.35
N PHE A 264 -8.40 -7.28 -13.24
CA PHE A 264 -9.16 -7.65 -12.04
C PHE A 264 -8.65 -8.95 -11.44
N ASP A 265 -8.54 -8.96 -10.12
CA ASP A 265 -8.02 -10.10 -9.37
C ASP A 265 -9.13 -11.13 -9.11
N VAL A 266 -10.38 -10.68 -8.99
CA VAL A 266 -11.58 -11.54 -8.89
C VAL A 266 -12.69 -11.02 -9.78
N VAL A 267 -13.34 -11.93 -10.52
CA VAL A 267 -14.53 -11.65 -11.32
C VAL A 267 -15.75 -12.34 -10.70
N ILE A 268 -16.83 -11.58 -10.48
CA ILE A 268 -18.09 -12.11 -9.97
C ILE A 268 -19.15 -12.09 -11.07
N VAL A 269 -19.64 -13.25 -11.48
CA VAL A 269 -20.65 -13.38 -12.53
C VAL A 269 -22.01 -13.61 -11.87
N THR A 270 -22.94 -12.65 -11.99
CA THR A 270 -24.24 -12.69 -11.29
C THR A 270 -25.35 -11.96 -12.04
N GLY A 271 -26.60 -12.35 -11.83
CA GLY A 271 -27.80 -11.61 -12.22
C GLY A 271 -28.12 -11.50 -13.72
N ALA A 272 -27.26 -12.00 -14.60
CA ALA A 272 -27.52 -12.06 -16.04
C ALA A 272 -27.60 -13.53 -16.51
N GLU A 273 -28.82 -14.06 -16.72
CA GLU A 273 -28.99 -15.44 -17.22
C GLU A 273 -28.45 -15.62 -18.64
N TYR A 274 -28.60 -14.59 -19.48
CA TYR A 274 -28.17 -14.59 -20.88
C TYR A 274 -26.83 -13.87 -21.02
N CYS A 275 -25.86 -14.54 -21.64
CA CYS A 275 -24.58 -13.95 -22.02
C CYS A 275 -24.34 -14.23 -23.51
N ASN A 276 -23.79 -13.24 -24.22
CA ASN A 276 -23.38 -13.46 -25.61
C ASN A 276 -22.14 -14.35 -25.65
N ARG A 277 -21.77 -14.78 -26.86
CA ARG A 277 -20.61 -15.64 -27.10
C ARG A 277 -19.31 -14.97 -26.64
N ASP A 278 -19.09 -13.71 -27.02
CA ASP A 278 -17.87 -12.97 -26.70
C ASP A 278 -17.63 -12.87 -25.18
N ALA A 279 -18.70 -12.71 -24.39
CA ALA A 279 -18.63 -12.71 -22.93
C ALA A 279 -18.20 -14.07 -22.37
N LEU A 280 -18.73 -15.16 -22.89
CA LEU A 280 -18.34 -16.50 -22.48
C LEU A 280 -16.87 -16.80 -22.83
N ASP A 281 -16.40 -16.36 -24.01
CA ASP A 281 -14.99 -16.46 -24.42
C ASP A 281 -14.08 -15.63 -23.49
N ALA A 282 -14.49 -14.41 -23.14
CA ALA A 282 -13.73 -13.55 -22.23
C ALA A 282 -13.64 -14.14 -20.80
N LEU A 283 -14.75 -14.67 -20.28
CA LEU A 283 -14.77 -15.37 -18.99
C LEU A 283 -13.90 -16.63 -19.02
N LYS A 284 -13.95 -17.39 -20.12
CA LYS A 284 -13.11 -18.56 -20.32
C LYS A 284 -11.63 -18.18 -20.35
N GLN A 285 -11.25 -17.20 -21.16
CA GLN A 285 -9.86 -16.75 -21.25
C GLN A 285 -9.34 -16.29 -19.89
N TYR A 286 -10.12 -15.50 -19.15
CA TYR A 286 -9.75 -15.08 -17.80
C TYR A 286 -9.43 -16.26 -16.87
N LEU A 287 -10.19 -17.36 -16.95
CA LEU A 287 -9.93 -18.59 -16.18
C LEU A 287 -8.76 -19.41 -16.74
N ASP A 288 -8.58 -19.43 -18.06
CA ASP A 288 -7.42 -20.05 -18.72
C ASP A 288 -6.11 -19.37 -18.25
N ASP A 289 -6.15 -18.05 -18.03
CA ASP A 289 -5.03 -17.22 -17.54
C ASP A 289 -4.83 -17.29 -16.00
N GLY A 290 -5.58 -18.14 -15.29
CA GLY A 290 -5.45 -18.34 -13.85
C GLY A 290 -6.27 -17.37 -13.00
N GLY A 291 -7.25 -16.70 -13.58
CA GLY A 291 -8.18 -15.83 -12.86
C GLY A 291 -8.99 -16.54 -11.78
N LYS A 292 -9.47 -15.75 -10.82
CA LYS A 292 -10.31 -16.22 -9.70
C LYS A 292 -11.75 -15.76 -9.90
N MET A 293 -12.73 -16.65 -9.71
CA MET A 293 -14.12 -16.35 -10.05
C MET A 293 -15.12 -16.72 -8.97
N ILE A 294 -16.16 -15.90 -8.81
CA ILE A 294 -17.37 -16.25 -8.08
C ILE A 294 -18.52 -16.30 -9.09
N LEU A 295 -19.19 -17.44 -9.20
CA LEU A 295 -20.33 -17.65 -10.10
C LEU A 295 -21.60 -17.80 -9.27
N VAL A 296 -22.60 -16.98 -9.55
CA VAL A 296 -23.82 -16.89 -8.73
C VAL A 296 -25.05 -17.29 -9.53
N GLY A 297 -25.85 -18.20 -8.96
CA GLY A 297 -27.15 -18.60 -9.47
C GLY A 297 -27.07 -19.25 -10.86
N ASN A 298 -27.88 -18.73 -11.78
CA ASN A 298 -27.97 -19.16 -13.18
C ASN A 298 -27.27 -18.19 -14.15
N ALA A 299 -26.32 -17.39 -13.66
CA ALA A 299 -25.66 -16.38 -14.49
C ALA A 299 -24.87 -17.03 -15.65
N CYS A 300 -24.99 -16.44 -16.84
CA CYS A 300 -24.43 -16.91 -18.10
C CYS A 300 -24.73 -18.38 -18.44
N THR A 301 -25.88 -18.91 -18.02
CA THR A 301 -26.29 -20.28 -18.36
C THR A 301 -26.99 -20.38 -19.71
N ARG A 302 -27.29 -19.26 -20.37
CA ARG A 302 -27.92 -19.24 -21.70
C ARG A 302 -27.19 -18.33 -22.66
N VAL A 303 -27.25 -18.68 -23.94
CA VAL A 303 -26.82 -17.82 -25.04
C VAL A 303 -28.03 -17.53 -25.93
N PRO A 304 -28.35 -16.27 -26.25
CA PRO A 304 -29.57 -15.91 -26.99
C PRO A 304 -29.76 -16.67 -28.32
N GLU A 305 -28.66 -17.07 -28.97
CA GLU A 305 -28.66 -17.69 -30.29
C GLU A 305 -28.64 -19.24 -30.27
N MET A 306 -28.64 -19.87 -29.09
CA MET A 306 -28.51 -21.33 -28.95
C MET A 306 -29.62 -21.92 -28.09
N GLU A 307 -30.08 -23.11 -28.47
CA GLU A 307 -31.00 -23.90 -27.64
C GLU A 307 -30.23 -24.65 -26.56
N GLY A 308 -30.73 -24.59 -25.32
CA GLY A 308 -30.15 -25.28 -24.17
C GLY A 308 -29.84 -24.35 -23.01
N ALA A 309 -29.37 -24.93 -21.90
CA ALA A 309 -28.95 -24.19 -20.71
C ALA A 309 -27.74 -24.89 -20.07
N GLY A 310 -26.90 -24.11 -19.39
CA GLY A 310 -25.64 -24.54 -18.77
C GLY A 310 -24.47 -23.68 -19.24
N TRP A 311 -23.26 -23.98 -18.77
CA TRP A 311 -22.06 -23.25 -19.21
C TRP A 311 -21.35 -23.92 -20.40
N ASN A 312 -21.92 -25.02 -20.91
CA ASN A 312 -21.48 -25.78 -22.07
C ASN A 312 -22.48 -25.73 -23.25
N VAL A 313 -23.38 -24.75 -23.29
CA VAL A 313 -24.36 -24.61 -24.40
C VAL A 313 -23.68 -24.36 -25.76
N TRP A 314 -22.35 -24.21 -25.76
CA TRP A 314 -21.52 -24.05 -26.94
C TRP A 314 -20.20 -24.83 -26.81
N GLY A 315 -19.58 -25.13 -27.95
CA GLY A 315 -18.41 -26.02 -28.04
C GLY A 315 -17.14 -25.55 -27.30
N ASN A 316 -17.09 -24.30 -26.84
CA ASN A 316 -15.96 -23.69 -26.11
C ASN A 316 -16.40 -23.14 -24.75
N GLY A 317 -17.33 -23.81 -24.07
CA GLY A 317 -17.80 -23.47 -22.73
C GLY A 317 -16.68 -23.32 -21.70
N PHE A 318 -16.94 -22.54 -20.65
CA PHE A 318 -16.12 -22.58 -19.44
C PHE A 318 -16.65 -23.59 -18.42
N ASP A 319 -17.58 -24.47 -18.84
CA ASP A 319 -18.18 -25.52 -17.99
C ASP A 319 -17.14 -26.41 -17.31
N ASP A 320 -16.02 -26.73 -17.97
CA ASP A 320 -14.93 -27.53 -17.38
C ASP A 320 -14.34 -26.91 -16.11
N TYR A 321 -14.55 -25.61 -15.90
CA TYR A 321 -14.13 -24.88 -14.72
C TYR A 321 -15.21 -24.81 -13.64
N VAL A 322 -16.49 -24.93 -14.01
CA VAL A 322 -17.60 -24.80 -13.06
C VAL A 322 -17.80 -26.13 -12.31
N PRO A 323 -17.77 -26.15 -10.96
CA PRO A 323 -17.88 -27.40 -10.17
C PRO A 323 -19.25 -28.09 -10.28
N VAL A 324 -20.24 -27.44 -10.88
CA VAL A 324 -21.62 -27.89 -10.88
C VAL A 324 -22.20 -27.91 -12.29
N ARG A 325 -23.22 -28.73 -12.49
CA ARG A 325 -24.05 -28.75 -13.70
C ARG A 325 -25.38 -28.08 -13.40
N PHE A 326 -25.76 -27.10 -14.21
CA PHE A 326 -27.05 -26.45 -14.09
C PHE A 326 -28.20 -27.39 -14.50
N VAL A 327 -29.25 -27.44 -13.67
CA VAL A 327 -30.46 -28.24 -13.94
C VAL A 327 -31.67 -27.34 -14.16
N GLY A 328 -31.79 -26.24 -13.40
CA GLY A 328 -32.90 -25.30 -13.51
C GLY A 328 -32.91 -24.31 -12.36
N THR A 329 -34.02 -23.60 -12.18
CA THR A 329 -34.25 -22.70 -11.05
C THR A 329 -35.45 -23.16 -10.23
N ARG A 330 -35.44 -22.89 -8.93
CA ARG A 330 -36.51 -23.27 -8.01
C ARG A 330 -36.61 -22.28 -6.85
N GLU A 331 -37.83 -21.93 -6.48
CA GLU A 331 -38.11 -21.25 -5.23
C GLU A 331 -38.15 -22.27 -4.09
N ILE A 332 -37.40 -22.01 -3.02
CA ILE A 332 -37.29 -22.89 -1.86
C ILE A 332 -37.56 -22.12 -0.58
N ASN A 333 -37.95 -22.87 0.45
CA ASN A 333 -37.90 -22.48 1.84
C ASN A 333 -37.26 -23.64 2.59
N SER A 334 -35.97 -23.53 2.94
CA SER A 334 -35.15 -24.64 3.42
C SER A 334 -34.03 -24.14 4.33
N THR A 335 -33.43 -25.04 5.11
CA THR A 335 -32.28 -24.72 5.94
C THR A 335 -30.98 -24.77 5.11
N PHE A 336 -30.21 -23.69 5.12
CA PHE A 336 -28.81 -23.66 4.69
C PHE A 336 -27.95 -24.39 5.71
N ARG A 337 -27.19 -25.40 5.27
CA ARG A 337 -26.35 -26.25 6.10
C ARG A 337 -24.91 -26.27 5.64
N ILE A 338 -24.00 -26.15 6.59
CA ILE A 338 -22.57 -26.15 6.36
C ILE A 338 -22.04 -27.59 6.40
N SER A 339 -21.44 -28.08 5.32
CA SER A 339 -20.84 -29.43 5.27
C SER A 339 -19.40 -29.47 5.76
N LYS A 340 -18.65 -28.36 5.60
CA LYS A 340 -17.24 -28.25 6.02
C LYS A 340 -17.04 -27.10 7.00
N ILE A 341 -17.37 -27.32 8.28
CA ILE A 341 -17.36 -26.26 9.31
C ILE A 341 -16.01 -25.57 9.49
N ASP A 342 -14.90 -26.28 9.24
CA ASP A 342 -13.54 -25.75 9.39
C ASP A 342 -13.06 -24.94 8.16
N HIS A 343 -13.89 -24.79 7.12
CA HIS A 343 -13.48 -24.10 5.90
C HIS A 343 -13.48 -22.56 6.09
N PRO A 344 -12.45 -21.81 5.65
CA PRO A 344 -12.36 -20.36 5.85
C PRO A 344 -13.60 -19.58 5.37
N VAL A 345 -14.19 -20.01 4.25
CA VAL A 345 -15.42 -19.42 3.68
C VAL A 345 -16.60 -19.40 4.65
N VAL A 346 -16.75 -20.44 5.48
CA VAL A 346 -17.89 -20.58 6.40
C VAL A 346 -17.51 -20.27 7.85
N ASN A 347 -16.31 -19.73 8.07
CA ASN A 347 -15.83 -19.40 9.42
C ASN A 347 -16.76 -18.38 10.10
N GLY A 348 -17.22 -18.72 11.30
CA GLY A 348 -18.15 -17.90 12.08
C GLY A 348 -19.60 -17.93 11.59
N LEU A 349 -19.94 -18.74 10.58
CA LEU A 349 -21.32 -18.98 10.16
C LEU A 349 -21.94 -20.15 10.91
N THR A 350 -23.24 -20.05 11.15
CA THR A 350 -24.08 -21.15 11.63
C THR A 350 -25.12 -21.49 10.58
N ASN A 351 -25.73 -22.68 10.65
CA ASN A 351 -26.88 -23.02 9.81
C ASN A 351 -28.00 -21.97 10.00
N PHE A 352 -28.72 -21.65 8.92
CA PHE A 352 -29.80 -20.65 8.94
C PHE A 352 -30.92 -21.01 7.97
N GLU A 353 -32.12 -20.49 8.22
CA GLU A 353 -33.26 -20.64 7.31
C GLU A 353 -33.12 -19.70 6.12
N PHE A 354 -33.39 -20.21 4.92
CA PHE A 354 -33.34 -19.46 3.67
C PHE A 354 -34.63 -19.64 2.88
N ALA A 355 -35.22 -18.52 2.48
CA ALA A 355 -36.35 -18.48 1.57
C ALA A 355 -36.00 -17.61 0.36
N GLY A 356 -36.09 -18.18 -0.84
CA GLY A 356 -35.74 -17.46 -2.06
C GLY A 356 -35.61 -18.37 -3.28
N THR A 357 -35.28 -17.74 -4.41
CA THR A 357 -34.97 -18.48 -5.64
C THR A 357 -33.52 -18.93 -5.64
N ILE A 358 -33.31 -20.21 -5.94
CA ILE A 358 -31.99 -20.79 -6.15
C ILE A 358 -31.87 -21.40 -7.55
N ALA A 359 -30.64 -21.52 -8.03
CA ALA A 359 -30.29 -22.38 -9.15
C ALA A 359 -30.10 -23.82 -8.63
N VAL A 360 -30.92 -24.73 -9.11
CA VAL A 360 -30.78 -26.16 -8.84
C VAL A 360 -29.65 -26.69 -9.69
N VAL A 361 -28.66 -27.30 -9.03
CA VAL A 361 -27.46 -27.81 -9.68
C VAL A 361 -27.07 -29.19 -9.15
N GLU A 362 -26.29 -29.92 -9.95
CA GLU A 362 -25.68 -31.19 -9.57
C GLU A 362 -24.17 -31.03 -9.45
N LEU A 363 -23.55 -31.56 -8.38
CA LEU A 363 -22.09 -31.60 -8.27
C LEU A 363 -21.50 -32.52 -9.34
N LYS A 364 -20.44 -32.06 -10.03
CA LYS A 364 -19.72 -32.91 -10.98
C LYS A 364 -18.91 -33.97 -10.24
N LYS A 365 -19.12 -35.25 -10.58
CA LYS A 365 -18.64 -36.39 -9.78
C LYS A 365 -17.15 -36.76 -9.91
N ASN A 366 -16.37 -36.09 -10.77
CA ASN A 366 -15.03 -36.56 -11.17
C ASN A 366 -13.92 -35.48 -11.18
N TYR A 367 -14.08 -34.34 -10.52
CA TYR A 367 -13.05 -33.30 -10.51
C TYR A 367 -12.20 -33.38 -9.24
N ALA A 368 -10.90 -33.63 -9.41
CA ALA A 368 -9.92 -33.43 -8.34
C ALA A 368 -9.92 -31.95 -7.94
N GLY A 369 -9.98 -31.65 -6.64
CA GLY A 369 -10.08 -30.27 -6.13
C GLY A 369 -11.51 -29.72 -6.02
N LEU A 370 -12.54 -30.55 -6.22
CA LEU A 370 -13.93 -30.18 -6.00
C LEU A 370 -14.33 -30.33 -4.53
N GLY A 371 -14.91 -29.28 -3.95
CA GLY A 371 -15.43 -29.30 -2.59
C GLY A 371 -16.88 -28.81 -2.53
N ASN A 372 -17.73 -29.55 -1.83
CA ASN A 372 -19.04 -29.02 -1.43
C ASN A 372 -18.91 -28.43 -0.02
N LEU A 373 -19.16 -27.14 0.13
CA LEU A 373 -18.99 -26.39 1.37
C LEU A 373 -20.29 -26.21 2.15
N ALA A 374 -21.41 -26.12 1.44
CA ALA A 374 -22.73 -25.98 2.03
C ALA A 374 -23.83 -26.46 1.08
N PHE A 375 -24.98 -26.80 1.63
CA PHE A 375 -26.14 -27.30 0.90
C PHE A 375 -27.46 -26.87 1.54
N PHE A 376 -28.53 -26.83 0.76
CA PHE A 376 -29.89 -26.69 1.28
C PHE A 376 -30.49 -28.07 1.52
N SER A 377 -31.11 -28.26 2.69
CA SER A 377 -31.76 -29.51 3.06
C SER A 377 -32.77 -29.28 4.17
N ASP A 378 -33.98 -29.81 3.98
CA ASP A 378 -35.04 -29.84 4.99
C ASP A 378 -34.80 -30.91 6.07
N ASN A 379 -33.88 -31.85 5.83
CA ASN A 379 -33.49 -32.83 6.86
C ASN A 379 -32.62 -32.18 7.93
N GLU A 380 -32.84 -32.56 9.19
CA GLU A 380 -32.13 -32.01 10.37
C GLU A 380 -30.64 -32.39 10.46
N THR A 381 -30.14 -33.25 9.58
CA THR A 381 -28.74 -33.73 9.61
C THR A 381 -27.78 -32.80 8.90
N ASP A 382 -26.63 -32.52 9.50
CA ASP A 382 -25.54 -31.73 8.89
C ASP A 382 -24.72 -32.50 7.85
N SER A 383 -25.14 -33.72 7.51
CA SER A 383 -24.53 -34.57 6.49
C SER A 383 -25.23 -34.45 5.14
N TRP A 384 -24.43 -34.43 4.07
CA TRP A 384 -24.92 -34.49 2.69
C TRP A 384 -25.86 -35.69 2.46
N SER A 385 -27.01 -35.45 1.83
CA SER A 385 -28.00 -36.46 1.46
C SER A 385 -28.25 -36.45 -0.06
N VAL A 386 -28.94 -37.46 -0.59
CA VAL A 386 -29.27 -37.54 -2.03
C VAL A 386 -30.26 -36.43 -2.43
N ASP A 387 -31.02 -35.92 -1.48
CA ASP A 387 -32.02 -34.85 -1.68
C ASP A 387 -31.45 -33.45 -1.39
N ALA A 388 -30.20 -33.37 -0.93
CA ALA A 388 -29.54 -32.11 -0.65
C ALA A 388 -29.22 -31.35 -1.95
N MET A 389 -29.52 -30.06 -1.96
CA MET A 389 -29.23 -29.17 -3.10
C MET A 389 -27.93 -28.41 -2.81
N PRO A 390 -26.88 -28.51 -3.64
CA PRO A 390 -25.65 -27.77 -3.42
C PRO A 390 -25.92 -26.27 -3.28
N ALA A 391 -25.40 -25.67 -2.22
CA ALA A 391 -25.52 -24.24 -1.97
C ALA A 391 -24.23 -23.51 -2.32
N ILE A 392 -23.10 -24.06 -1.90
CA ILE A 392 -21.76 -23.52 -2.18
C ILE A 392 -20.85 -24.67 -2.60
N ALA A 393 -20.29 -24.56 -3.79
CA ALA A 393 -19.26 -25.47 -4.27
C ALA A 393 -18.00 -24.69 -4.60
N GLU A 394 -16.85 -25.31 -4.36
CA GLU A 394 -15.54 -24.78 -4.72
C GLU A 394 -14.86 -25.70 -5.74
N TYR A 395 -14.06 -25.11 -6.60
CA TYR A 395 -13.16 -25.82 -7.49
C TYR A 395 -11.79 -25.16 -7.45
N HIS A 396 -10.78 -25.98 -7.14
CA HIS A 396 -9.38 -25.59 -7.18
C HIS A 396 -8.75 -26.32 -8.37
N GLY A 397 -8.54 -25.57 -9.44
CA GLY A 397 -7.96 -26.09 -10.68
C GLY A 397 -6.51 -25.64 -10.83
N CYS A 398 -5.74 -26.47 -11.50
CA CYS A 398 -4.38 -26.17 -11.91
C CYS A 398 -4.19 -26.67 -13.34
N THR A 399 -3.53 -25.89 -14.20
CA THR A 399 -3.00 -26.44 -15.45
C THR A 399 -1.61 -27.01 -15.15
N PRO A 400 -1.42 -28.34 -15.14
CA PRO A 400 -0.11 -28.90 -14.83
C PRO A 400 0.88 -28.57 -15.96
N ILE A 401 2.01 -27.95 -15.61
CA ILE A 401 3.15 -27.77 -16.53
C ILE A 401 3.97 -29.06 -16.53
N ASP A 402 4.16 -29.64 -15.35
CA ASP A 402 4.75 -30.96 -15.11
C ASP A 402 4.14 -31.59 -13.84
N GLU A 403 4.68 -32.74 -13.41
CA GLU A 403 4.18 -33.47 -12.23
C GLU A 403 4.27 -32.68 -10.92
N HIS A 404 5.03 -31.58 -10.86
CA HIS A 404 5.34 -30.84 -9.62
C HIS A 404 5.08 -29.33 -9.72
N SER A 405 4.63 -28.82 -10.88
CA SER A 405 4.43 -27.39 -11.11
C SER A 405 3.13 -27.08 -11.83
N CYS A 406 2.60 -25.90 -11.52
CA CYS A 406 1.30 -25.43 -11.92
C CYS A 406 1.39 -24.13 -12.71
N GLU A 407 0.77 -24.06 -13.88
CA GLU A 407 0.45 -22.82 -14.58
C GLU A 407 -0.98 -22.43 -14.21
N GLY A 408 -1.15 -21.19 -13.74
CA GLY A 408 -2.47 -20.62 -13.47
C GLY A 408 -3.27 -21.38 -12.41
N PHE A 409 -2.94 -21.16 -11.13
CA PHE A 409 -3.82 -21.61 -10.05
C PHE A 409 -5.15 -20.85 -10.15
N ARG A 410 -6.21 -21.57 -10.47
CA ARG A 410 -7.56 -21.02 -10.62
C ARG A 410 -8.42 -21.48 -9.47
N GLN A 411 -9.17 -20.55 -8.89
CA GLN A 411 -10.08 -20.82 -7.80
C GLN A 411 -11.46 -20.28 -8.15
N ILE A 412 -12.45 -21.15 -8.08
CA ILE A 412 -13.82 -20.82 -8.45
C ILE A 412 -14.75 -21.21 -7.31
N TYR A 413 -15.56 -20.25 -6.87
CA TYR A 413 -16.69 -20.49 -5.99
C TYR A 413 -17.99 -20.39 -6.77
N TYR A 414 -18.80 -21.43 -6.68
CA TYR A 414 -20.18 -21.41 -7.16
C TYR A 414 -21.13 -21.23 -5.98
N LEU A 415 -22.07 -20.30 -6.09
CA LEU A 415 -23.17 -20.11 -5.14
C LEU A 415 -24.48 -20.30 -5.89
N SER A 416 -25.37 -21.17 -5.40
CA SER A 416 -26.66 -21.39 -6.04
C SER A 416 -27.70 -20.29 -5.77
N PHE A 417 -27.37 -19.35 -4.88
CA PHE A 417 -28.25 -18.28 -4.41
C PHE A 417 -27.48 -16.96 -4.41
N ASP A 418 -28.21 -15.84 -4.35
CA ASP A 418 -27.60 -14.53 -4.19
C ASP A 418 -27.05 -14.34 -2.76
N PRO A 419 -25.73 -14.16 -2.56
CA PRO A 419 -25.16 -13.98 -1.23
C PRO A 419 -25.66 -12.70 -0.54
N GLY A 420 -26.15 -11.71 -1.28
CA GLY A 420 -26.82 -10.52 -0.75
C GLY A 420 -28.11 -10.83 0.03
N LEU A 421 -28.69 -12.02 -0.16
CA LEU A 421 -29.88 -12.47 0.56
C LEU A 421 -29.59 -13.37 1.76
N ALA A 422 -28.33 -13.77 1.96
CA ALA A 422 -27.96 -14.77 2.97
C ALA A 422 -27.14 -14.19 4.13
N SER A 423 -25.86 -13.89 3.89
CA SER A 423 -24.96 -13.41 4.93
C SER A 423 -23.85 -12.57 4.31
N ARG A 424 -23.63 -11.39 4.90
CA ARG A 424 -22.52 -10.51 4.55
C ARG A 424 -21.17 -11.14 4.91
N GLU A 425 -21.12 -11.82 6.05
CA GLU A 425 -19.92 -12.50 6.56
C GLU A 425 -19.50 -13.62 5.63
N LEU A 426 -20.46 -14.41 5.12
CA LEU A 426 -20.19 -15.42 4.09
C LEU A 426 -19.50 -14.80 2.87
N PHE A 427 -20.09 -13.73 2.33
CA PHE A 427 -19.57 -13.11 1.12
C PHE A 427 -18.17 -12.51 1.32
N LEU A 428 -17.94 -11.87 2.47
CA LEU A 428 -16.62 -11.36 2.86
C LEU A 428 -15.59 -12.49 2.98
N ASN A 429 -15.94 -13.59 3.64
CA ASN A 429 -15.04 -14.73 3.82
C ASN A 429 -14.63 -15.37 2.47
N ILE A 430 -15.54 -15.46 1.50
CA ILE A 430 -15.22 -15.93 0.14
C ILE A 430 -14.17 -15.01 -0.50
N LEU A 431 -14.39 -13.70 -0.46
CA LEU A 431 -13.47 -12.73 -1.05
C LEU A 431 -12.11 -12.72 -0.35
N LEU A 432 -12.07 -12.86 0.97
CA LEU A 432 -10.83 -13.00 1.73
C LEU A 432 -10.09 -14.30 1.37
N THR A 433 -10.81 -15.40 1.16
CA THR A 433 -10.17 -16.67 0.74
C THR A 433 -9.60 -16.57 -0.67
N LEU A 434 -10.24 -15.82 -1.56
CA LEU A 434 -9.72 -15.53 -2.90
C LEU A 434 -8.58 -14.50 -2.91
N LYS A 435 -8.34 -13.80 -1.79
CA LYS A 435 -7.23 -12.85 -1.64
C LYS A 435 -5.92 -13.54 -1.31
N GLU A 436 -5.99 -14.66 -0.60
CA GLU A 436 -4.86 -15.55 -0.31
C GLU A 436 -4.38 -16.26 -1.60
#